data_AF-A0A850Q4B8-F1
#
_entry.id   AF-A0A850Q4B8-F1
#
_cell.length_a   1.000
_cell.length_b   1.000
_cell.length_c   1.000
_cell.angle_alpha   90.00
_cell.angle_beta   90.00
_cell.angle_gamma   90.00
#
_symmetry.space_group_name_H-M   'P 1'
#
loop_
_entity.id
_entity.type
_entity.pdbx_description
1 polymer ?
#
loop_
_entity_poly.entity_id
_entity_poly.type
_entity_poly.pdbx_seq_one_letter_code
_entity_poly.pdbx_strand_id
1 'polypeptide(L)'
;MTRTQDFLKQIVFGGNDGIVTTFAIVAGFAGARADGAAGIGAIAVLVFGLANLFADAVSMGLGEFLSLRSRHAMYRARRAKVLGHVIHDGPRAGTALSQFLVQRGVPMTRAQDIGIILSEHPEVLADLSMTFEHGMTDPDMESPWQSGLVTFVSFVLFGSLPLMPYFIAEADGTTLMWSVAATVGALAGLGTLRWRVTEDTALRAIGETVLVGAVCAAVAYGVGWAVGA
;
A
#
# COMPACT_ATOMS: atom_id res chain seq x y z
N MET A 1 0.64 6.93 -14.80
CA MET A 1 1.42 5.76 -14.33
C MET A 1 0.81 4.54 -15.04
N THR A 2 1.62 3.55 -15.45
CA THR A 2 1.06 2.38 -16.14
C THR A 2 0.37 1.47 -15.12
N ARG A 3 -0.77 0.85 -15.45
CA ARG A 3 -1.51 -0.08 -14.56
C ARG A 3 -0.60 -1.10 -13.85
N THR A 4 0.47 -1.53 -14.52
CA THR A 4 1.48 -2.45 -13.99
C THR A 4 2.20 -1.89 -12.77
N GLN A 5 2.52 -0.59 -12.73
CA GLN A 5 3.20 0.04 -11.60
C GLN A 5 2.30 0.09 -10.35
N ASP A 6 1.00 0.32 -10.52
CA ASP A 6 0.06 0.44 -9.40
C ASP A 6 -0.19 -0.93 -8.74
N PHE A 7 -0.39 -1.98 -9.55
CA PHE A 7 -0.46 -3.35 -9.02
C PHE A 7 0.83 -3.76 -8.33
N LEU A 8 1.98 -3.37 -8.86
CA LEU A 8 3.25 -3.74 -8.29
C LEU A 8 3.51 -3.08 -6.94
N LYS A 9 3.08 -1.81 -6.78
CA LYS A 9 3.06 -1.15 -5.47
C LYS A 9 2.17 -1.90 -4.48
N GLN A 10 0.97 -2.30 -4.88
CA GLN A 10 0.05 -3.07 -4.03
C GLN A 10 0.61 -4.44 -3.65
N ILE A 11 1.28 -5.12 -4.57
CA ILE A 11 1.96 -6.40 -4.31
C ILE A 11 3.07 -6.22 -3.27
N VAL A 12 3.93 -5.22 -3.45
CA VAL A 12 5.02 -4.93 -2.51
C VAL A 12 4.47 -4.50 -1.16
N PHE A 13 3.44 -3.64 -1.13
CA PHE A 13 2.84 -3.17 0.11
C PHE A 13 2.14 -4.29 0.88
N GLY A 14 1.20 -5.00 0.25
CA GLY A 14 0.47 -6.10 0.86
C GLY A 14 1.36 -7.30 1.19
N GLY A 15 2.32 -7.62 0.33
CA GLY A 15 3.28 -8.70 0.58
C GLY A 15 4.19 -8.41 1.77
N ASN A 16 4.67 -7.17 1.91
CA ASN A 16 5.55 -6.78 3.01
C ASN A 16 4.81 -6.89 4.34
N ASP A 17 3.61 -6.29 4.39
CA ASP A 17 2.80 -6.31 5.60
C ASP A 17 2.42 -7.73 5.98
N GLY A 18 1.99 -8.55 5.01
CA GLY A 18 1.64 -9.96 5.25
C GLY A 18 2.79 -10.79 5.83
N ILE A 19 4.02 -10.64 5.31
CA ILE A 19 5.20 -11.33 5.86
C ILE A 19 5.46 -10.86 7.28
N VAL A 20 5.51 -9.54 7.50
CA VAL A 20 5.93 -8.96 8.78
C VAL A 20 4.92 -9.25 9.89
N THR A 21 3.63 -9.05 9.66
CA THR A 21 2.59 -9.29 10.68
C THR A 21 2.44 -10.77 11.00
N THR A 22 2.51 -11.64 9.99
CA THR A 22 2.41 -13.08 10.23
C THR A 22 3.64 -13.62 10.95
N PHE A 23 4.84 -13.16 10.58
CA PHE A 23 6.05 -13.53 11.31
C PHE A 23 6.09 -12.94 12.72
N ALA A 24 5.50 -11.76 12.95
CA ALA A 24 5.38 -11.19 14.29
C ALA A 24 4.61 -12.12 15.25
N ILE A 25 3.54 -12.79 14.77
CA ILE A 25 2.83 -13.81 15.55
C ILE A 25 3.78 -14.98 15.90
N VAL A 26 4.52 -15.50 14.92
CA VAL A 26 5.50 -16.58 15.13
C VAL A 26 6.57 -16.17 16.15
N ALA A 27 7.11 -14.96 16.01
CA ALA A 27 8.13 -14.41 16.91
C ALA A 27 7.60 -14.21 18.33
N GLY A 28 6.34 -13.75 18.48
CA GLY A 28 5.69 -13.63 19.78
C GLY A 28 5.52 -14.99 20.47
N PHE A 29 5.10 -16.02 19.74
CA PHE A 29 5.04 -17.38 20.27
C PHE A 29 6.42 -17.92 20.67
N ALA A 30 7.45 -17.62 19.89
CA ALA A 30 8.83 -17.96 20.24
C ALA A 30 9.30 -17.26 21.53
N GLY A 31 8.93 -15.99 21.72
CA GLY A 31 9.22 -15.22 22.93
C GLY A 31 8.54 -15.83 24.16
N ALA A 32 7.26 -16.17 24.05
CA ALA A 32 6.49 -16.78 25.14
C ALA A 32 7.02 -18.16 25.58
N ARG A 33 7.71 -18.87 24.68
CA ARG A 33 8.33 -20.17 24.98
C ARG A 33 9.71 -20.04 25.63
N ALA A 34 10.35 -18.86 25.60
CA ALA A 34 11.76 -18.72 25.92
C ALA A 34 12.12 -19.11 27.38
N ASP A 35 11.22 -18.86 28.33
CA ASP A 35 11.42 -19.22 29.75
C ASP A 35 10.81 -20.59 30.13
N GLY A 36 10.30 -21.36 29.16
CA GLY A 36 9.75 -22.70 29.38
C GLY A 36 8.37 -22.74 30.06
N ALA A 37 7.77 -21.59 30.33
CA ALA A 37 6.49 -21.46 31.04
C ALA A 37 5.26 -21.86 30.19
N ALA A 38 5.34 -21.75 28.86
CA ALA A 38 4.23 -22.07 27.95
C ALA A 38 4.62 -23.17 26.95
N GLY A 39 4.02 -24.35 27.09
CA GLY A 39 4.08 -25.43 26.10
C GLY A 39 3.21 -25.13 24.89
N ILE A 40 3.63 -24.19 24.05
CA ILE A 40 2.87 -23.79 22.86
C ILE A 40 3.22 -24.72 21.70
N GLY A 41 2.24 -25.53 21.27
CA GLY A 41 2.39 -26.44 20.13
C GLY A 41 2.26 -25.75 18.78
N ALA A 42 2.75 -26.40 17.73
CA ALA A 42 2.69 -25.91 16.34
C ALA A 42 1.25 -25.60 15.89
N ILE A 43 0.27 -26.37 16.36
CA ILE A 43 -1.15 -26.15 16.07
C ILE A 43 -1.61 -24.77 16.56
N ALA A 44 -1.17 -24.31 17.73
CA ALA A 44 -1.53 -22.99 18.22
C ALA A 44 -0.95 -21.90 17.31
N VAL A 45 0.34 -22.01 16.95
CA VAL A 45 1.00 -21.06 16.02
C VAL A 45 0.26 -21.02 14.68
N LEU A 46 -0.12 -22.17 14.13
CA LEU A 46 -0.87 -22.24 12.87
C LEU A 46 -2.29 -21.66 12.98
N VAL A 47 -3.03 -21.99 14.03
CA VAL A 47 -4.41 -21.49 14.21
C VAL A 47 -4.42 -19.98 14.35
N PHE A 48 -3.60 -19.43 15.25
CA PHE A 48 -3.52 -17.99 15.46
C PHE A 48 -2.87 -17.28 14.26
N GLY A 49 -1.81 -17.86 13.67
CA GLY A 49 -1.14 -17.32 12.50
C GLY A 49 -2.04 -17.26 11.27
N LEU A 50 -2.75 -18.34 10.94
CA LEU A 50 -3.67 -18.36 9.80
C LEU A 50 -4.90 -17.50 10.03
N ALA A 51 -5.48 -17.54 11.24
CA ALA A 51 -6.63 -16.69 11.57
C ALA A 51 -6.26 -15.21 11.41
N ASN A 52 -5.10 -14.79 11.94
CA ASN A 52 -4.61 -13.43 11.79
C ASN A 52 -4.31 -13.09 10.33
N LEU A 53 -3.59 -13.97 9.62
CA LEU A 53 -3.24 -13.79 8.20
C LEU A 53 -4.47 -13.50 7.34
N PHE A 54 -5.53 -14.30 7.46
CA PHE A 54 -6.74 -14.10 6.65
C PHE A 54 -7.57 -12.90 7.13
N ALA A 55 -7.65 -12.66 8.44
CA ALA A 55 -8.35 -11.49 8.97
C ALA A 55 -7.72 -10.18 8.48
N ASP A 56 -6.40 -10.06 8.57
CA ASP A 56 -5.65 -8.89 8.13
C ASP A 56 -5.70 -8.74 6.60
N ALA A 57 -5.55 -9.85 5.85
CA ALA A 57 -5.67 -9.80 4.40
C ALA A 57 -7.04 -9.27 3.95
N VAL A 58 -8.14 -9.75 4.55
CA VAL A 58 -9.49 -9.26 4.24
C VAL A 58 -9.62 -7.79 4.62
N SER A 59 -9.14 -7.40 5.80
CA SER A 59 -9.18 -6.01 6.28
C SER A 59 -8.45 -5.06 5.32
N MET A 60 -7.22 -5.40 4.93
CA MET A 60 -6.42 -4.60 3.99
C MET A 60 -7.02 -4.58 2.58
N GLY A 61 -7.47 -5.73 2.07
CA GLY A 61 -8.08 -5.81 0.74
C GLY A 61 -9.35 -4.97 0.63
N LEU A 62 -10.24 -5.07 1.63
CA LEU A 62 -11.44 -4.24 1.72
C LEU A 62 -11.12 -2.77 2.00
N GLY A 63 -10.08 -2.50 2.79
CA GLY A 63 -9.58 -1.16 3.08
C GLY A 63 -9.10 -0.44 1.80
N GLU A 64 -8.33 -1.13 0.97
CA GLU A 64 -7.87 -0.59 -0.32
C GLU A 64 -9.03 -0.37 -1.29
N PHE A 65 -9.97 -1.33 -1.36
CA PHE A 65 -11.19 -1.18 -2.14
C PHE A 65 -11.99 0.06 -1.72
N LEU A 66 -12.21 0.24 -0.40
CA LEU A 66 -12.98 1.36 0.13
C LEU A 66 -12.24 2.69 -0.04
N SER A 67 -10.92 2.69 0.13
CA SER A 67 -10.04 3.85 -0.10
C SER A 67 -10.16 4.35 -1.55
N LEU A 68 -9.99 3.47 -2.54
CA LEU A 68 -10.11 3.82 -3.95
C LEU A 68 -11.52 4.25 -4.34
N ARG A 69 -12.55 3.54 -3.84
CA ARG A 69 -13.94 3.92 -4.05
C ARG A 69 -14.24 5.31 -3.46
N SER A 70 -13.63 5.66 -2.33
CA SER A 70 -13.78 6.97 -1.71
C SER A 70 -13.07 8.05 -2.52
N ARG A 71 -11.86 7.79 -3.03
CA ARG A 71 -11.15 8.70 -3.96
C ARG A 71 -11.97 8.97 -5.23
N HIS A 72 -12.56 7.93 -5.81
CA HIS A 72 -13.49 8.03 -6.94
C HIS A 72 -14.69 8.92 -6.63
N ALA A 73 -15.34 8.70 -5.48
CA ALA A 73 -16.48 9.50 -5.06
C ALA A 73 -16.11 10.96 -4.80
N MET A 74 -14.98 11.20 -4.14
CA MET A 74 -14.44 12.53 -3.88
C MET A 74 -14.12 13.28 -5.17
N TYR A 75 -13.45 12.61 -6.12
CA TYR A 75 -13.13 13.18 -7.43
C TYR A 75 -14.41 13.61 -8.17
N ARG A 76 -15.38 12.71 -8.32
CA ARG A 76 -16.65 13.02 -8.99
C ARG A 76 -17.42 14.16 -8.32
N ALA A 77 -17.52 14.13 -6.99
CA ALA A 77 -18.21 15.18 -6.24
C ALA A 77 -17.53 16.53 -6.37
N ARG A 78 -16.19 16.57 -6.38
CA ARG A 78 -15.42 17.82 -6.57
C ARG A 78 -15.53 18.31 -8.01
N ARG A 79 -15.36 17.42 -8.99
CA ARG A 79 -15.48 17.73 -10.42
C ARG A 79 -16.84 18.35 -10.75
N ALA A 80 -17.92 17.78 -10.22
CA ALA A 80 -19.27 18.33 -10.41
C ALA A 80 -19.42 19.78 -9.87
N LYS A 81 -18.80 20.09 -8.72
CA LYS A 81 -18.79 21.45 -8.16
C LYS A 81 -17.95 22.41 -9.01
N VAL A 82 -16.76 21.97 -9.43
CA VAL A 82 -15.87 22.76 -10.28
C VAL A 82 -16.54 23.06 -11.62
N LEU A 83 -17.14 22.06 -12.25
CA LEU A 83 -17.90 22.23 -13.49
C LEU A 83 -19.04 23.24 -13.32
N GLY A 84 -19.78 23.17 -12.21
CA GLY A 84 -20.82 24.14 -11.89
C GLY A 84 -20.30 25.58 -11.80
N HIS A 85 -19.14 25.79 -11.14
CA HIS A 85 -18.49 27.10 -11.08
C HIS A 85 -17.99 27.58 -12.44
N VAL A 86 -17.36 26.70 -13.23
CA VAL A 86 -16.86 27.04 -14.57
C VAL A 86 -18.01 27.49 -15.48
N ILE A 87 -19.14 26.79 -15.45
CA ILE A 87 -20.34 27.14 -16.23
C ILE A 87 -20.91 28.49 -15.75
N HIS A 88 -20.98 28.70 -14.43
CA HIS A 88 -21.54 29.93 -13.85
C HIS A 88 -20.67 31.17 -14.15
N ASP A 89 -19.34 31.03 -14.05
CA ASP A 89 -18.40 32.15 -14.19
C ASP A 89 -18.07 32.48 -15.66
N GLY A 90 -18.35 31.55 -16.58
CA GLY A 90 -18.22 31.74 -18.02
C GLY A 90 -16.80 32.17 -18.42
N PRO A 91 -16.62 33.27 -19.17
CA PRO A 91 -15.30 33.74 -19.61
C PRO A 91 -14.30 34.01 -18.47
N ARG A 92 -14.78 34.25 -17.24
CA ARG A 92 -13.91 34.50 -16.08
C ARG A 92 -13.29 33.23 -15.54
N ALA A 93 -13.88 32.06 -15.80
CA ALA A 93 -13.39 30.77 -15.29
C ALA A 93 -11.95 30.47 -15.73
N GLY A 94 -11.57 30.83 -16.97
CA GLY A 94 -10.21 30.63 -17.49
C GLY A 94 -9.12 31.51 -16.87
N THR A 95 -9.47 32.45 -15.98
CA THR A 95 -8.50 33.38 -15.37
C THR A 95 -7.48 32.62 -14.51
N ALA A 96 -7.92 31.63 -13.74
CA ALA A 96 -7.05 30.84 -12.88
C ALA A 96 -6.03 30.03 -13.70
N LEU A 97 -6.49 29.38 -14.77
CA LEU A 97 -5.62 28.67 -15.72
C LEU A 97 -4.62 29.61 -16.39
N SER A 98 -5.06 30.81 -16.79
CA SER A 98 -4.18 31.82 -17.39
C SER A 98 -3.05 32.21 -16.42
N GLN A 99 -3.39 32.50 -15.16
CA GLN A 99 -2.41 32.83 -14.13
C GLN A 99 -1.43 31.68 -13.85
N PHE A 100 -1.93 30.45 -13.81
CA PHE A 100 -1.11 29.25 -13.68
C PHE A 100 -0.09 29.14 -14.82
N LEU A 101 -0.52 29.34 -16.08
CA LEU A 101 0.37 29.30 -17.24
C LEU A 101 1.44 30.41 -17.21
N VAL A 102 1.08 31.61 -16.77
CA VAL A 102 2.04 32.72 -16.59
C VAL A 102 3.12 32.36 -15.58
N GLN A 103 2.74 31.75 -14.46
CA GLN A 103 3.70 31.27 -13.46
C GLN A 103 4.63 30.17 -14.00
N ARG A 104 4.24 29.47 -15.07
CA ARG A 104 5.08 28.48 -15.78
C ARG A 104 5.88 29.08 -16.94
N GLY A 105 5.87 30.41 -17.10
CA GLY A 105 6.66 31.13 -18.09
C GLY A 105 5.94 31.38 -19.42
N VAL A 106 4.65 31.08 -19.53
CA VAL A 106 3.86 31.44 -20.72
C VAL A 106 3.62 32.96 -20.74
N PRO A 107 3.86 33.65 -21.86
CA PRO A 107 3.57 35.09 -21.97
C PRO A 107 2.10 35.40 -21.63
N MET A 108 1.86 36.47 -20.88
CA MET A 108 0.53 36.87 -20.37
C MET A 108 -0.55 36.87 -21.46
N THR A 109 -0.26 37.45 -22.62
CA THR A 109 -1.21 37.55 -23.74
C THR A 109 -1.67 36.18 -24.22
N ARG A 110 -0.73 35.25 -24.44
CA ARG A 110 -1.04 33.87 -24.86
C ARG A 110 -1.76 33.08 -23.78
N ALA A 111 -1.39 33.27 -22.52
CA ALA A 111 -2.04 32.60 -21.40
C ALA A 111 -3.51 33.04 -21.27
N GLN A 112 -3.79 34.33 -21.45
CA GLN A 112 -5.15 34.88 -21.48
C GLN A 112 -5.96 34.31 -22.64
N ASP A 113 -5.39 34.26 -23.85
CA ASP A 113 -6.06 33.67 -25.02
C ASP A 113 -6.44 32.21 -24.75
N ILE A 114 -5.52 31.42 -24.19
CA ILE A 114 -5.78 30.02 -23.82
C ILE A 114 -6.90 29.93 -22.78
N GLY A 115 -6.90 30.78 -21.75
CA GLY A 115 -7.94 30.82 -20.74
C GLY A 115 -9.32 31.14 -21.32
N ILE A 116 -9.40 32.12 -22.24
CA ILE A 116 -10.65 32.48 -22.91
C ILE A 116 -11.15 31.32 -23.77
N ILE A 117 -10.30 30.75 -24.62
CA ILE A 117 -10.65 29.61 -25.50
C ILE A 117 -11.16 28.43 -24.67
N LEU A 118 -10.46 28.08 -23.58
CA LEU A 118 -10.87 26.95 -22.75
C LEU A 118 -12.12 27.25 -21.90
N SER A 119 -12.45 28.52 -21.65
CA SER A 119 -13.72 28.88 -21.01
C SER A 119 -14.93 28.55 -21.88
N GLU A 120 -14.76 28.42 -23.20
CA GLU A 120 -15.79 27.93 -24.14
C GLU A 120 -15.95 26.40 -24.08
N HIS A 121 -15.07 25.70 -23.37
CA HIS A 121 -15.09 24.25 -23.19
C HIS A 121 -15.11 23.87 -21.70
N PRO A 122 -16.27 24.01 -21.02
CA PRO A 122 -16.38 23.87 -19.56
C PRO A 122 -15.89 22.53 -19.00
N GLU A 123 -16.14 21.43 -19.71
CA GLU A 123 -15.67 20.09 -19.30
C GLU A 123 -14.14 20.00 -19.30
N VAL A 124 -13.50 20.49 -20.37
CA VAL A 124 -12.04 20.49 -20.50
C VAL A 124 -11.42 21.41 -19.46
N LEU A 125 -11.97 22.61 -19.27
CA LEU A 125 -11.49 23.54 -18.26
C LEU A 125 -11.68 23.00 -16.85
N ALA A 126 -12.79 22.33 -16.55
CA ALA A 126 -13.01 21.67 -15.27
C ALA A 126 -11.98 20.57 -15.00
N ASP A 127 -11.67 19.72 -16.00
CA ASP A 127 -10.66 18.67 -15.87
C ASP A 127 -9.25 19.24 -15.66
N LEU A 128 -8.91 20.34 -16.35
CA LEU A 128 -7.65 21.05 -16.14
C LEU A 128 -7.60 21.72 -14.76
N SER A 129 -8.68 22.34 -14.29
CA SER A 129 -8.75 22.91 -12.94
C SER A 129 -8.70 21.85 -11.84
N MET A 130 -9.27 20.65 -12.06
CA MET A 130 -9.09 19.51 -11.17
C MET A 130 -7.61 19.14 -11.03
N THR A 131 -6.87 19.13 -12.15
CA THR A 131 -5.45 18.76 -12.16
C THR A 131 -4.56 19.87 -11.60
N PHE A 132 -4.69 21.11 -12.06
CA PHE A 132 -3.75 22.19 -11.77
C PHE A 132 -4.06 22.99 -10.51
N GLU A 133 -5.33 23.18 -10.18
CA GLU A 133 -5.72 23.95 -8.98
C GLU A 133 -5.93 23.04 -7.77
N HIS A 134 -6.50 21.84 -7.99
CA HIS A 134 -6.85 20.93 -6.91
C HIS A 134 -5.86 19.78 -6.73
N GLY A 135 -4.93 19.58 -7.69
CA GLY A 135 -3.97 18.47 -7.65
C GLY A 135 -4.63 17.09 -7.72
N MET A 136 -5.87 17.01 -8.22
CA MET A 136 -6.64 15.78 -8.32
C MET A 136 -6.59 15.26 -9.75
N THR A 137 -6.01 14.08 -9.94
CA THR A 137 -6.06 13.35 -11.20
C THR A 137 -7.27 12.41 -11.21
N ASP A 138 -7.79 12.15 -12.40
CA ASP A 138 -8.88 11.20 -12.59
C ASP A 138 -8.46 9.79 -12.13
N PRO A 139 -9.12 9.21 -11.10
CA PRO A 139 -8.79 7.90 -10.60
C PRO A 139 -9.46 6.76 -11.41
N ASP A 140 -10.24 7.04 -12.46
CA ASP A 140 -11.00 6.04 -13.22
C ASP A 140 -10.11 4.99 -13.92
N MET A 141 -8.80 5.25 -14.04
CA MET A 141 -7.84 4.28 -14.56
C MET A 141 -7.61 3.09 -13.60
N GLU A 142 -7.88 3.28 -12.31
CA GLU A 142 -7.69 2.32 -11.24
C GLU A 142 -9.03 1.65 -10.87
N SER A 143 -9.07 0.30 -10.94
CA SER A 143 -10.24 -0.46 -10.51
C SER A 143 -10.16 -0.76 -9.02
N PRO A 144 -11.11 -0.29 -8.17
CA PRO A 144 -11.09 -0.56 -6.73
C PRO A 144 -11.13 -2.04 -6.39
N TRP A 145 -11.93 -2.83 -7.13
CA TRP A 145 -12.05 -4.28 -6.90
C TRP A 145 -10.75 -5.02 -7.19
N GLN A 146 -10.12 -4.73 -8.34
CA GLN A 146 -8.85 -5.36 -8.70
C GLN A 146 -7.75 -5.01 -7.70
N SER A 147 -7.71 -3.76 -7.25
CA SER A 147 -6.72 -3.28 -6.29
C SER A 147 -6.84 -3.95 -4.92
N GLY A 148 -8.07 -4.04 -4.40
CA GLY A 148 -8.34 -4.78 -3.16
C GLY A 148 -7.99 -6.26 -3.27
N LEU A 149 -8.32 -6.89 -4.41
CA LEU A 149 -8.02 -8.31 -4.66
C LEU A 149 -6.52 -8.58 -4.77
N VAL A 150 -5.77 -7.74 -5.49
CA VAL A 150 -4.31 -7.87 -5.61
C VAL A 150 -3.65 -7.72 -4.24
N THR A 151 -4.10 -6.76 -3.43
CA THR A 151 -3.61 -6.57 -2.06
C THR A 151 -3.89 -7.79 -1.20
N PHE A 152 -5.13 -8.29 -1.19
CA PHE A 152 -5.52 -9.51 -0.46
C PHE A 152 -4.67 -10.72 -0.85
N VAL A 153 -4.57 -11.01 -2.15
CA VAL A 153 -3.84 -12.18 -2.65
C VAL A 153 -2.36 -12.06 -2.32
N SER A 154 -1.77 -10.88 -2.48
CA SER A 154 -0.35 -10.66 -2.14
C SER A 154 -0.11 -10.88 -0.64
N PHE A 155 -0.98 -10.34 0.21
CA PHE A 155 -0.87 -10.52 1.66
C PHE A 155 -0.93 -11.99 2.05
N VAL A 156 -1.91 -12.75 1.56
CA VAL A 156 -2.05 -14.18 1.87
C VAL A 156 -0.85 -14.99 1.35
N LEU A 157 -0.45 -14.76 0.09
CA LEU A 157 0.63 -15.51 -0.54
C LEU A 157 1.95 -15.32 0.21
N PHE A 158 2.37 -14.08 0.42
CA PHE A 158 3.64 -13.79 1.07
C PHE A 158 3.59 -14.02 2.58
N GLY A 159 2.48 -13.66 3.24
CA GLY A 159 2.28 -13.88 4.67
C GLY A 159 2.14 -15.36 5.06
N SER A 160 1.85 -16.26 4.12
CA SER A 160 1.89 -17.70 4.41
C SER A 160 3.32 -18.26 4.58
N LEU A 161 4.34 -17.61 4.01
CA LEU A 161 5.72 -18.12 3.98
C LEU A 161 6.33 -18.30 5.38
N PRO A 162 6.17 -17.36 6.34
CA PRO A 162 6.59 -17.57 7.72
C PRO A 162 5.95 -18.80 8.41
N LEU A 163 4.73 -19.18 8.04
CA LEU A 163 3.99 -20.29 8.66
C LEU A 163 4.32 -21.65 8.05
N MET A 164 4.83 -21.69 6.81
CA MET A 164 5.10 -22.94 6.07
C MET A 164 5.86 -24.00 6.88
N PRO A 165 6.94 -23.67 7.63
CA PRO A 165 7.67 -24.68 8.40
C PRO A 165 6.83 -25.36 9.49
N TYR A 166 5.85 -24.67 10.08
CA TYR A 166 5.01 -25.20 11.16
C TYR A 166 3.95 -26.19 10.67
N PHE A 167 3.72 -26.31 9.36
CA PHE A 167 2.85 -27.36 8.80
C PHE A 167 3.51 -28.74 8.77
N ILE A 168 4.84 -28.79 8.77
CA ILE A 168 5.62 -30.02 8.55
C ILE A 168 6.44 -30.45 9.77
N ALA A 169 6.64 -29.56 10.74
CA ALA A 169 7.46 -29.80 11.92
C ALA A 169 6.80 -29.27 13.20
N GLU A 170 7.19 -29.83 14.34
CA GLU A 170 6.71 -29.39 15.65
C GLU A 170 7.27 -28.01 16.03
N ALA A 171 6.64 -27.35 17.00
CA ALA A 171 7.07 -26.03 17.46
C ALA A 171 8.33 -26.13 18.33
N ASP A 172 9.46 -26.33 17.68
CA ASP A 172 10.80 -26.39 18.26
C ASP A 172 11.71 -25.25 17.76
N GLY A 173 12.92 -25.17 18.31
CA GLY A 173 13.89 -24.12 17.95
C GLY A 173 14.35 -24.22 16.49
N THR A 174 14.41 -25.43 15.94
CA THR A 174 14.79 -25.68 14.53
C THR A 174 13.74 -25.17 13.55
N THR A 175 12.46 -25.40 13.82
CA THR A 175 11.34 -24.92 13.00
C THR A 175 11.25 -23.39 13.03
N LEU A 176 11.54 -22.78 14.18
CA LEU A 176 11.67 -21.32 14.27
C LEU A 176 12.79 -20.80 13.36
N MET A 177 13.97 -21.44 13.34
CA MET A 177 15.06 -21.02 12.45
C MET A 177 14.68 -21.16 10.96
N TRP A 178 13.94 -22.20 10.59
CA TRP A 178 13.40 -22.33 9.23
C TRP A 178 12.39 -21.24 8.90
N SER A 179 11.55 -20.85 9.86
CA SER A 179 10.59 -19.74 9.70
C SER A 179 11.30 -18.39 9.57
N VAL A 180 12.35 -18.14 10.36
CA VAL A 180 13.22 -16.97 10.23
C VAL A 180 13.85 -16.93 8.83
N ALA A 181 14.41 -18.06 8.38
CA ALA A 181 15.03 -18.14 7.05
C ALA A 181 14.02 -17.91 5.91
N ALA A 182 12.82 -18.50 6.02
CA ALA A 182 11.73 -18.29 5.07
C ALA A 182 11.29 -16.82 5.02
N THR A 183 11.13 -16.19 6.19
CA THR A 183 10.77 -14.77 6.33
C THR A 183 11.83 -13.86 5.73
N VAL A 184 13.10 -14.05 6.08
CA VAL A 184 14.21 -13.23 5.53
C VAL A 184 14.31 -13.43 4.02
N GLY A 185 14.18 -14.65 3.52
CA GLY A 185 14.15 -14.93 2.08
C GLY A 185 12.99 -14.25 1.37
N ALA A 186 11.80 -14.27 1.97
CA ALA A 186 10.61 -13.60 1.45
C ALA A 186 10.77 -12.07 1.41
N LEU A 187 11.23 -11.47 2.52
CA LEU A 187 11.50 -10.03 2.61
C LEU A 187 12.60 -9.60 1.65
N ALA A 188 13.67 -10.39 1.49
CA ALA A 188 14.71 -10.11 0.51
C ALA A 188 14.16 -10.19 -0.91
N GLY A 189 13.38 -11.23 -1.23
CA GLY A 189 12.72 -11.37 -2.53
C GLY A 189 11.80 -10.18 -2.83
N LEU A 190 11.00 -9.75 -1.87
CA LEU A 190 10.13 -8.58 -2.02
C LEU A 190 10.92 -7.27 -2.14
N GLY A 191 12.01 -7.15 -1.39
CA GLY A 191 12.96 -6.03 -1.48
C GLY A 191 13.60 -5.93 -2.86
N THR A 192 13.93 -7.06 -3.49
CA THR A 192 14.42 -7.08 -4.89
C THR A 192 13.34 -6.65 -5.88
N LEU A 193 12.08 -7.03 -5.65
CA LEU A 193 10.94 -6.58 -6.46
C LEU A 193 10.75 -5.07 -6.35
N ARG A 194 10.78 -4.54 -5.11
CA ARG A 194 10.74 -3.09 -4.84
C ARG A 194 11.87 -2.36 -5.55
N TRP A 195 13.10 -2.87 -5.43
CA TRP A 195 14.28 -2.30 -6.09
C TRP A 195 14.10 -2.11 -7.60
N ARG A 196 13.57 -3.12 -8.29
CA ARG A 196 13.34 -3.07 -9.75
C ARG A 196 12.35 -1.98 -10.18
N VAL A 197 11.57 -1.43 -9.26
CA VAL A 197 10.48 -0.49 -9.54
C VAL A 197 10.83 0.92 -9.11
N THR A 198 11.55 1.04 -8.00
CA THR A 198 11.89 2.35 -7.43
C THR A 198 13.21 2.92 -7.97
N GLU A 199 13.95 2.18 -8.80
CA GLU A 199 15.27 2.56 -9.35
C GLU A 199 16.29 2.99 -8.28
N ASP A 200 16.06 2.57 -7.02
CA ASP A 200 16.95 2.84 -5.89
C ASP A 200 18.16 1.89 -5.94
N THR A 201 19.06 1.99 -4.97
CA THR A 201 20.12 1.00 -4.77
C THR A 201 19.56 -0.30 -4.18
N ALA A 202 19.96 -1.44 -4.74
CA ALA A 202 19.47 -2.75 -4.31
C ALA A 202 19.69 -3.02 -2.81
N LEU A 203 20.86 -2.62 -2.30
CA LEU A 203 21.22 -2.81 -0.89
C LEU A 203 20.29 -2.06 0.04
N ARG A 204 19.87 -0.85 -0.35
CA ARG A 204 18.95 -0.03 0.45
C ARG A 204 17.55 -0.60 0.46
N ALA A 205 17.00 -0.93 -0.71
CA ALA A 205 15.64 -1.46 -0.82
C ALA A 205 15.47 -2.79 -0.06
N ILE A 206 16.43 -3.72 -0.21
CA ILE A 206 16.42 -5.00 0.49
C ILE A 206 16.70 -4.80 1.99
N GLY A 207 17.71 -4.01 2.32
CA GLY A 207 18.12 -3.75 3.70
C GLY A 207 17.02 -3.10 4.53
N GLU A 208 16.33 -2.08 4.00
CA GLU A 208 15.21 -1.43 4.68
C GLU A 208 14.05 -2.41 4.92
N THR A 209 13.68 -3.20 3.91
CA THR A 209 12.58 -4.17 4.02
C THR A 209 12.89 -5.26 5.07
N VAL A 210 14.11 -5.80 5.09
CA VAL A 210 14.53 -6.77 6.11
C VAL A 210 14.63 -6.14 7.49
N LEU A 211 15.17 -4.91 7.59
CA LEU A 211 15.32 -4.21 8.86
C LEU A 211 13.98 -3.91 9.53
N VAL A 212 12.99 -3.44 8.76
CA VAL A 212 11.63 -3.19 9.29
C VAL A 212 11.03 -4.50 9.83
N GLY A 213 11.14 -5.59 9.07
CA GLY A 213 10.66 -6.89 9.53
C GLY A 213 11.38 -7.39 10.79
N ALA A 214 12.70 -7.20 10.88
CA ALA A 214 13.49 -7.58 12.05
C ALA A 214 13.10 -6.78 13.30
N VAL A 215 12.87 -5.47 13.16
CA VAL A 215 12.42 -4.61 14.28
C VAL A 215 11.04 -5.05 14.77
N CYS A 216 10.08 -5.26 13.86
CA CYS A 216 8.74 -5.74 14.22
C CYS A 216 8.79 -7.10 14.92
N ALA A 217 9.60 -8.03 14.42
CA ALA A 217 9.80 -9.34 15.03
C ALA A 217 10.41 -9.25 16.43
N ALA A 218 11.41 -8.37 16.62
CA ALA A 218 12.04 -8.17 17.93
C ALA A 218 11.05 -7.61 18.96
N VAL A 219 10.21 -6.65 18.55
CA VAL A 219 9.13 -6.12 19.40
C VAL A 219 8.14 -7.22 19.76
N ALA A 220 7.66 -8.00 18.78
CA ALA A 220 6.70 -9.06 19.03
C ALA A 220 7.27 -10.18 19.92
N TYR A 221 8.52 -10.58 19.69
CA TYR A 221 9.24 -11.52 20.55
C TYR A 221 9.34 -11.00 21.98
N GLY A 222 9.72 -9.73 22.17
CA GLY A 222 9.82 -9.12 23.49
C GLY A 222 8.49 -9.05 24.24
N VAL A 223 7.39 -8.74 23.54
CA VAL A 223 6.04 -8.78 24.10
C VAL A 223 5.66 -10.22 24.47
N GLY A 224 5.93 -11.17 23.58
CA GLY A 224 5.69 -12.60 23.83
C GLY A 224 6.44 -13.09 25.07
N TRP A 225 7.71 -12.73 25.20
CA TRP A 225 8.53 -13.04 26.37
C TRP A 225 7.95 -12.43 27.64
N ALA A 226 7.61 -11.14 27.63
CA ALA A 226 7.09 -10.44 28.81
C ALA A 226 5.72 -10.96 29.28
N VAL A 227 4.87 -11.44 28.36
CA VAL A 227 3.54 -12.00 28.68
C VAL A 227 3.62 -13.49 29.02
N GLY A 228 4.62 -14.20 28.46
CA GLY A 228 4.83 -15.63 28.69
C GLY A 228 5.62 -15.96 29.96
N ALA A 229 6.39 -15.00 30.50
CA ALA A 229 7.10 -15.10 31.79
C ALA A 229 6.14 -15.02 32.99
#